data_AF-A0A2G8LPD5-F1
#
_entry.id   AF-A0A2G8LPD5-F1
#
_cell.length_a   1.000
_cell.length_b   1.000
_cell.length_c   1.000
_cell.angle_alpha   90.00
_cell.angle_beta   90.00
_cell.angle_gamma   90.00
#
_symmetry.space_group_name_H-M   'P 1'
#
loop_
_entity.id
_entity.type
_entity.pdbx_description
1 polymer ?
#
loop_
_entity_poly.entity_id
_entity_poly.type
_entity_poly.pdbx_seq_one_letter_code
_entity_poly.pdbx_strand_id
1 'polypeptide(L)'
;MPAYQVNRLYSLYFITFLGIGLYFFFNMLTAVIYNEFRGFFFNSMQASYFRRRLGFQAAFEMLRRQGGRYVNQPYSAAVGAGVVKSVILQAKIKRSARKAIIQELDSMMGSSLTAADFQQLFDVLDRETIRPTPPLRNVTTRRLKRIQQLIAHKGFVYIGMCVATVNVLVISVEIALQDQNTYSDSGLILVNIGCTGFYCFEQVAKIWALGWPRYRASWLNRFDGVLTVVLLFFTLLTVIVFAVMPDADAHSSSDVNEVVVFIPFYDLTRIINMLIIFRFLRLISMFETMSVVAGTLVDLVRNLKALIGSLV
;
A
#
# COMPACT_ATOMS: atom_id res chain seq x y z
N MET A 1 -30.16 30.49 -23.56
CA MET A 1 -31.19 30.45 -22.50
C MET A 1 -32.39 31.29 -22.94
N PRO A 2 -33.47 30.66 -23.44
CA PRO A 2 -34.59 31.38 -24.06
C PRO A 2 -35.32 32.33 -23.10
N ALA A 3 -35.57 31.94 -21.85
CA ALA A 3 -36.24 32.80 -20.86
C ALA A 3 -35.42 34.06 -20.47
N TYR A 4 -34.09 33.95 -20.41
CA TYR A 4 -33.21 35.08 -20.10
C TYR A 4 -33.12 36.10 -21.24
N GLN A 5 -33.25 35.63 -22.49
CA GLN A 5 -33.27 36.48 -23.68
C GLN A 5 -34.55 37.31 -23.78
N VAL A 6 -35.66 36.82 -23.22
CA VAL A 6 -36.94 37.54 -23.18
C VAL A 6 -36.94 38.62 -22.10
N ASN A 7 -36.50 38.30 -20.86
CA ASN A 7 -36.34 39.28 -19.80
C ASN A 7 -35.26 38.83 -18.82
N ARG A 8 -34.31 39.72 -18.51
CA ARG A 8 -33.20 39.45 -17.58
C ARG A 8 -33.72 39.13 -16.17
N LEU A 9 -34.88 39.65 -15.77
CA LEU A 9 -35.49 39.37 -14.46
C LEU A 9 -35.86 37.89 -14.25
N TYR A 10 -36.11 37.12 -15.32
CA TYR A 10 -36.36 35.68 -15.19
C TYR A 10 -35.15 34.91 -14.62
N SER A 11 -33.93 35.48 -14.68
CA SER A 11 -32.76 34.89 -14.01
C SER A 11 -32.95 34.76 -12.50
N LEU A 12 -33.69 35.68 -11.86
CA LEU A 12 -33.91 35.68 -10.42
C LEU A 12 -34.69 34.44 -9.96
N TYR A 13 -35.64 33.98 -10.78
CA TYR A 13 -36.34 32.71 -10.54
C TYR A 13 -35.38 31.52 -10.53
N PHE A 14 -34.52 31.40 -11.54
CA PHE A 14 -33.56 30.29 -11.63
C PHE A 14 -32.50 30.35 -10.53
N ILE A 15 -32.00 31.54 -10.19
CA ILE A 15 -31.05 31.73 -9.08
C ILE A 15 -31.69 31.31 -7.76
N THR A 16 -32.94 31.71 -7.51
CA THR A 16 -33.65 31.34 -6.28
C THR A 16 -33.96 29.85 -6.23
N PHE A 17 -34.46 29.28 -7.33
CA PHE A 17 -34.76 27.86 -7.43
C PHE A 17 -33.52 26.98 -7.25
N LEU A 18 -32.41 27.29 -7.93
CA LEU A 18 -31.13 26.59 -7.76
C LEU A 18 -30.54 26.84 -6.37
N GLY A 19 -30.67 28.06 -5.85
CA GLY A 19 -30.22 28.39 -4.50
C GLY A 19 -30.90 27.53 -3.44
N ILE A 20 -32.23 27.43 -3.51
CA ILE A 20 -33.02 26.59 -2.60
C ILE A 20 -32.69 25.10 -2.82
N GLY A 21 -32.72 24.63 -4.07
CA GLY A 21 -32.45 23.24 -4.43
C GLY A 21 -31.07 22.75 -3.97
N LEU A 22 -30.01 23.46 -4.37
CA LEU A 22 -28.63 23.06 -4.15
C LEU A 22 -28.17 23.27 -2.71
N TYR A 23 -28.50 24.41 -2.10
CA TYR A 23 -27.95 24.74 -0.78
C TYR A 23 -28.83 24.29 0.38
N PHE A 24 -30.16 24.22 0.22
CA PHE A 24 -31.03 23.76 1.30
C PHE A 24 -31.33 22.28 1.15
N PHE A 25 -31.97 21.86 0.05
CA PHE A 25 -32.44 20.48 -0.07
C PHE A 25 -31.30 19.46 -0.18
N PHE A 26 -30.32 19.69 -1.07
CA PHE A 26 -29.21 18.74 -1.21
C PHE A 26 -28.34 18.65 0.05
N ASN A 27 -28.02 19.78 0.70
CA ASN A 27 -27.27 19.74 1.96
C ASN A 27 -28.07 19.10 3.10
N MET A 28 -29.39 19.32 3.17
CA MET A 28 -30.26 18.64 4.14
C MET A 28 -30.28 17.13 3.90
N LEU A 29 -30.38 16.68 2.63
CA LEU A 29 -30.30 15.27 2.27
C LEU A 29 -28.95 14.66 2.69
N THR A 30 -27.84 15.34 2.39
CA THR A 30 -26.50 14.90 2.80
C THR A 30 -26.39 14.82 4.33
N ALA A 31 -26.98 15.75 5.07
CA ALA A 31 -26.98 15.74 6.52
C ALA A 31 -27.78 14.55 7.09
N VAL A 32 -28.95 14.22 6.51
CA VAL A 32 -29.75 13.05 6.90
C VAL A 32 -28.97 11.76 6.64
N ILE A 33 -28.38 11.60 5.44
CA ILE A 33 -27.56 10.42 5.10
C ILE A 33 -26.38 10.30 6.06
N TYR A 34 -25.67 11.40 6.32
CA TYR A 34 -24.55 11.41 7.26
C TYR A 34 -24.98 11.01 8.68
N ASN A 35 -26.17 11.44 9.13
CA ASN A 35 -26.68 11.09 10.45
C ASN A 35 -26.99 9.59 10.57
N GLU A 36 -27.52 8.95 9.53
CA GLU A 36 -27.72 7.49 9.49
C GLU A 36 -26.40 6.71 9.53
N PHE A 37 -25.38 7.19 8.80
CA PHE A 37 -24.06 6.55 8.82
C PHE A 37 -23.19 6.94 10.02
N ARG A 38 -23.61 7.93 10.82
CA ARG A 38 -22.86 8.38 11.99
C ARG A 38 -22.76 7.24 13.00
N GLY A 39 -21.52 6.87 13.33
CA GLY A 39 -21.26 5.78 14.28
C GLY A 39 -21.38 4.37 13.67
N PHE A 40 -21.67 4.22 12.37
CA PHE A 40 -21.70 2.92 11.69
C PHE A 40 -20.41 2.11 11.93
N PHE A 41 -19.25 2.77 11.80
CA PHE A 41 -17.95 2.15 12.03
C PHE A 41 -17.80 1.68 13.48
N PHE A 42 -18.18 2.52 14.45
CA PHE A 42 -18.10 2.19 15.87
C PHE A 42 -19.01 1.00 16.23
N ASN A 43 -20.26 1.03 15.78
CA ASN A 43 -21.22 -0.05 16.00
C ASN A 43 -20.75 -1.36 15.35
N SER A 44 -20.19 -1.29 14.14
CA SER A 44 -19.63 -2.44 13.44
C SER A 44 -18.42 -3.04 14.18
N MET A 45 -17.52 -2.20 14.68
CA MET A 45 -16.40 -2.65 15.51
C MET A 45 -16.87 -3.29 16.82
N GLN A 46 -17.83 -2.65 17.51
CA GLN A 46 -18.38 -3.15 18.76
C GLN A 46 -19.08 -4.50 18.57
N ALA A 47 -19.92 -4.63 17.53
CA ALA A 47 -20.58 -5.90 17.20
C ALA A 47 -19.58 -6.98 16.81
N SER A 48 -18.53 -6.65 16.06
CA SER A 48 -17.43 -7.57 15.74
C SER A 48 -16.70 -8.04 17.01
N TYR A 49 -16.34 -7.11 17.88
CA TYR A 49 -15.68 -7.39 19.15
C TYR A 49 -16.52 -8.26 20.07
N PHE A 50 -17.81 -7.93 20.22
CA PHE A 50 -18.76 -8.69 21.02
C PHE A 50 -18.95 -10.12 20.49
N ARG A 51 -19.16 -10.28 19.18
CA ARG A 51 -19.25 -11.61 18.54
C ARG A 51 -17.99 -12.44 18.77
N ARG A 52 -16.81 -11.83 18.68
CA ARG A 52 -15.54 -12.51 18.94
C ARG A 52 -15.42 -12.93 20.41
N ARG A 53 -15.77 -12.07 21.38
CA ARG A 53 -15.77 -12.41 22.81
C ARG A 53 -16.73 -13.53 23.14
N LEU A 54 -17.96 -13.47 22.62
CA LEU A 54 -18.94 -14.55 22.76
C LEU A 54 -18.44 -15.86 22.14
N GLY A 55 -17.80 -15.79 20.96
CA GLY A 55 -17.22 -16.96 20.30
C GLY A 55 -16.14 -17.63 21.15
N PHE A 56 -15.24 -16.85 21.77
CA PHE A 56 -14.23 -17.39 22.68
C PHE A 56 -14.85 -17.94 23.97
N GLN A 57 -15.86 -17.29 24.54
CA GLN A 57 -16.56 -17.79 25.71
C GLN A 57 -17.27 -19.12 25.43
N ALA A 58 -17.95 -19.23 24.28
CA ALA A 58 -18.58 -20.47 23.85
C ALA A 58 -17.53 -21.58 23.61
N ALA A 59 -16.39 -21.26 23.00
CA ALA A 59 -15.29 -22.20 22.82
C ALA A 59 -14.73 -22.70 24.17
N PHE A 60 -14.51 -21.79 25.13
CA PHE A 60 -14.08 -22.14 26.48
C PHE A 60 -15.07 -23.10 27.16
N GLU A 61 -16.37 -22.79 27.06
CA GLU A 61 -17.40 -23.64 27.66
C GLU A 61 -17.44 -25.04 27.03
N MET A 62 -17.27 -25.14 25.71
CA MET A 62 -17.20 -26.43 25.02
C MET A 62 -15.98 -27.24 25.43
N LEU A 63 -14.81 -26.60 25.55
CA LEU A 63 -13.58 -27.25 26.02
C LEU A 63 -13.70 -27.73 27.47
N ARG A 64 -14.34 -26.93 28.33
CA ARG A 64 -14.64 -27.32 29.71
C ARG A 64 -15.56 -28.54 29.77
N ARG A 65 -16.63 -28.56 28.97
CA ARG A 65 -17.57 -29.70 28.92
C ARG A 65 -16.91 -30.97 28.39
N GLN A 66 -16.03 -30.87 27.40
CA GLN A 66 -15.28 -32.03 26.89
C GLN A 66 -14.22 -32.52 27.87
N GLY A 67 -13.49 -31.63 28.55
CA GLY A 67 -12.53 -31.98 29.58
C GLY A 67 -13.16 -32.66 30.81
N GLY A 68 -14.35 -32.20 31.23
CA GLY A 68 -15.09 -32.79 32.36
C GLY A 68 -15.59 -34.22 32.09
N ARG A 69 -15.88 -34.58 30.83
CA ARG A 69 -16.29 -35.94 30.45
C ARG A 69 -15.17 -36.98 30.57
N TYR A 70 -13.92 -36.56 30.54
CA TYR A 70 -12.77 -37.47 30.62
C TYR A 70 -12.30 -37.75 32.06
N VAL A 71 -12.64 -36.89 33.02
CA VAL A 71 -12.03 -36.91 34.37
C VAL A 71 -13.00 -37.32 35.48
N ASN A 72 -14.29 -37.57 35.20
CA ASN A 72 -15.32 -37.86 36.23
C ASN A 72 -15.25 -36.89 37.43
N GLN A 73 -14.85 -35.64 37.18
CA GLN A 73 -14.75 -34.59 38.19
C GLN A 73 -15.88 -33.58 37.97
N PRO A 74 -16.55 -33.12 39.04
CA PRO A 74 -17.59 -32.11 38.93
C PRO A 74 -16.99 -30.84 38.32
N TYR A 75 -17.66 -30.32 37.28
CA TYR A 75 -17.41 -29.04 36.60
C TYR A 75 -16.17 -28.26 37.08
N SER A 76 -14.97 -28.64 36.62
CA SER A 76 -13.79 -27.82 36.88
C SER A 76 -14.02 -26.44 36.24
N ALA A 77 -13.84 -25.38 37.02
CA ALA A 77 -13.98 -23.99 36.55
C ALA A 77 -12.89 -23.61 35.52
N ALA A 78 -11.94 -24.50 35.25
CA ALA A 78 -10.76 -24.22 34.46
C ALA A 78 -10.45 -25.33 33.44
N VAL A 79 -9.77 -24.96 32.36
CA VAL A 79 -9.40 -25.84 31.23
C VAL A 79 -7.90 -26.08 31.23
N GLY A 80 -7.46 -27.32 31.04
CA GLY A 80 -6.04 -27.65 30.97
C GLY A 80 -5.33 -27.00 29.77
N ALA A 81 -4.21 -26.33 30.03
CA ALA A 81 -3.42 -25.63 28.99
C ALA A 81 -3.01 -26.55 27.81
N GLY A 82 -2.76 -27.84 28.07
CA GLY A 82 -2.41 -28.82 27.02
C GLY A 82 -3.53 -29.05 25.99
N VAL A 83 -4.80 -29.01 26.42
CA VAL A 83 -5.97 -29.14 25.54
C VAL A 83 -6.13 -27.88 24.69
N VAL A 84 -5.93 -26.71 25.28
CA VAL A 84 -5.96 -25.43 24.53
C VAL A 84 -4.84 -25.39 23.49
N LYS A 85 -3.64 -25.85 23.85
CA LYS A 85 -2.48 -25.93 22.95
C LYS A 85 -2.75 -26.81 21.72
N SER A 86 -3.35 -27.99 21.91
CA SER A 86 -3.65 -28.91 20.80
C SER A 86 -4.68 -28.32 19.83
N VAL A 87 -5.72 -27.66 20.35
CA VAL A 87 -6.74 -26.99 19.54
C VAL A 87 -6.16 -25.84 18.72
N ILE A 88 -5.29 -25.01 19.33
CA ILE A 88 -4.64 -23.90 18.62
C ILE A 88 -3.70 -24.39 17.51
N LEU A 89 -3.03 -25.54 17.70
CA LEU A 89 -2.18 -26.14 16.67
C LEU A 89 -2.99 -26.60 15.46
N GLN A 90 -4.19 -27.13 15.69
CA GLN A 90 -5.12 -27.57 14.64
C GLN A 90 -5.88 -26.40 13.99
N ALA A 91 -6.04 -25.27 14.70
CA ALA A 91 -6.75 -24.12 14.18
C ALA A 91 -6.03 -23.43 13.00
N LYS A 92 -6.83 -23.02 12.01
CA LYS A 92 -6.37 -22.22 10.86
C LYS A 92 -6.15 -20.76 11.26
N ILE A 93 -4.98 -20.47 11.85
CA ILE A 93 -4.57 -19.13 12.29
C ILE A 93 -3.22 -18.77 11.66
N LYS A 94 -2.98 -17.47 11.44
CA LYS A 94 -1.70 -16.94 10.93
C LYS A 94 -0.53 -17.39 11.82
N ARG A 95 0.59 -17.81 11.21
CA ARG A 95 1.76 -18.35 11.93
C ARG A 95 2.29 -17.43 13.06
N SER A 96 2.28 -16.12 12.84
CA SER A 96 2.71 -15.13 13.85
C SER A 96 1.79 -15.10 15.07
N ALA A 97 0.49 -15.09 14.83
CA ALA A 97 -0.53 -15.11 15.88
C ALA A 97 -0.49 -16.44 16.66
N ARG A 98 -0.37 -17.57 15.96
CA ARG A 98 -0.22 -18.88 16.60
C ARG A 98 1.00 -18.93 17.53
N LYS A 99 2.16 -18.42 17.08
CA LYS A 99 3.36 -18.36 17.90
C LYS A 99 3.17 -17.49 19.15
N ALA A 100 2.56 -16.31 18.99
CA ALA A 100 2.32 -15.40 20.11
C ALA A 100 1.38 -16.02 21.15
N ILE A 101 0.29 -16.66 20.72
CA ILE A 101 -0.65 -17.34 21.63
C ILE A 101 0.04 -18.50 22.36
N ILE A 102 0.83 -19.34 21.66
CA ILE A 102 1.53 -20.46 22.30
C ILE A 102 2.58 -19.95 23.30
N GLN A 103 3.29 -18.87 22.97
CA GLN A 103 4.28 -18.28 23.86
C GLN A 103 3.62 -17.71 25.13
N GLU A 104 2.48 -17.02 24.99
CA GLU A 104 1.71 -16.53 26.13
C GLU A 104 1.17 -17.71 26.97
N LEU A 105 0.66 -18.75 26.33
CA LEU A 105 0.17 -19.96 26.99
C LEU A 105 1.29 -20.71 27.75
N ASP A 106 2.50 -20.78 27.20
CA ASP A 106 3.65 -21.40 27.84
C ASP A 106 4.21 -20.51 28.99
N SER A 107 3.99 -19.18 28.94
CA SER A 107 4.36 -18.24 30.01
C SER A 107 3.42 -18.30 31.22
N MET A 108 2.14 -18.62 30.98
CA MET A 108 1.13 -18.94 31.98
C MET A 108 1.42 -20.35 32.53
N MET A 109 2.48 -20.49 33.35
CA MET A 109 3.02 -21.77 33.78
C MET A 109 1.94 -22.81 34.14
N GLY A 110 1.85 -23.89 33.36
CA GLY A 110 1.38 -25.23 33.73
C GLY A 110 -0.01 -25.37 34.37
N SER A 111 -0.81 -24.31 34.45
CA SER A 111 -2.02 -24.26 35.25
C SER A 111 -3.27 -24.27 34.38
N SER A 112 -4.36 -24.73 34.99
CA SER A 112 -5.68 -24.71 34.39
C SER A 112 -6.15 -23.26 34.19
N LEU A 113 -6.55 -22.91 32.97
CA LEU A 113 -6.99 -21.56 32.59
C LEU A 113 -8.43 -21.32 33.04
N THR A 114 -8.67 -20.22 33.74
CA THR A 114 -10.04 -19.74 33.99
C THR A 114 -10.62 -19.08 32.74
N ALA A 115 -11.92 -18.78 32.76
CA ALA A 115 -12.58 -18.09 31.64
C ALA A 115 -11.95 -16.71 31.35
N ALA A 116 -11.51 -16.00 32.40
CA ALA A 116 -10.86 -14.70 32.26
C ALA A 116 -9.46 -14.84 31.64
N ASP A 117 -8.67 -15.80 32.10
CA ASP A 117 -7.33 -16.07 31.55
C ASP A 117 -7.41 -16.51 30.09
N PHE A 118 -8.44 -17.29 29.73
CA PHE A 118 -8.69 -17.70 28.36
C PHE A 118 -9.05 -16.53 27.45
N GLN A 119 -9.83 -15.56 27.93
CA GLN A 119 -10.09 -14.34 27.16
C GLN A 119 -8.83 -13.50 26.98
N GLN A 120 -8.06 -13.30 28.05
CA GLN A 120 -6.80 -12.55 28.03
C GLN A 120 -5.77 -13.16 27.07
N LEU A 121 -5.73 -14.49 26.97
CA LEU A 121 -4.89 -15.21 26.01
C LEU A 121 -5.16 -14.77 24.55
N PHE A 122 -6.41 -14.47 24.21
CA PHE A 122 -6.78 -14.02 22.88
C PHE A 122 -6.73 -12.49 22.70
N ASP A 123 -6.55 -11.71 23.77
CA ASP A 123 -6.25 -10.27 23.66
C ASP A 123 -4.85 -10.05 23.02
N VAL A 124 -3.97 -11.06 23.05
CA VAL A 124 -2.69 -11.08 22.30
C VAL A 124 -2.89 -10.93 20.79
N LEU A 125 -4.06 -11.30 20.25
CA LEU A 125 -4.40 -11.08 18.84
C LEU A 125 -4.67 -9.59 18.54
N ASP A 126 -5.07 -8.80 19.54
CA ASP A 126 -5.35 -7.37 19.42
C ASP A 126 -4.15 -6.50 19.74
N ARG A 127 -3.19 -7.00 20.54
CA ARG A 127 -1.86 -6.39 20.64
C ARG A 127 -1.26 -6.38 19.24
N GLU A 128 -1.20 -5.17 18.69
CA GLU A 128 -0.78 -4.92 17.32
C GLU A 128 0.38 -5.83 16.96
N THR A 129 0.20 -6.62 15.91
CA THR A 129 1.30 -7.30 15.23
C THR A 129 2.22 -6.25 14.59
N ILE A 130 2.83 -5.37 15.38
CA ILE A 130 3.99 -4.56 15.03
C ILE A 130 5.06 -5.60 14.73
N ARG A 131 5.16 -5.97 13.45
CA ARG A 131 6.17 -6.92 13.00
C ARG A 131 7.51 -6.34 13.47
N PRO A 132 8.26 -7.01 14.35
CA PRO A 132 9.54 -6.48 14.78
C PRO A 132 10.37 -6.23 13.53
N THR A 133 10.85 -5.00 13.34
CA THR A 133 11.71 -4.66 12.22
C THR A 133 12.90 -5.62 12.25
N PRO A 134 13.10 -6.44 11.20
CA PRO A 134 14.15 -7.45 11.23
C PRO A 134 15.52 -6.77 11.46
N PRO A 135 16.42 -7.38 12.24
CA PRO A 135 17.73 -6.82 12.53
C PRO A 135 18.51 -6.57 11.23
N LEU A 136 19.37 -5.56 11.24
CA LEU A 136 20.25 -5.25 10.10
C LEU A 136 21.18 -6.45 9.82
N ARG A 137 21.53 -6.66 8.56
CA ARG A 137 22.52 -7.69 8.18
C ARG A 137 23.85 -7.37 8.87
N ASN A 138 24.42 -8.33 9.60
CA ASN A 138 25.72 -8.16 10.23
C ASN A 138 26.82 -8.23 9.15
N VAL A 139 27.46 -7.10 8.86
CA VAL A 139 28.63 -7.04 7.98
C VAL A 139 29.90 -7.00 8.83
N THR A 140 30.82 -7.92 8.57
CA THR A 140 32.04 -8.16 9.36
C THR A 140 33.11 -7.08 9.18
N THR A 141 33.22 -6.47 8.00
CA THR A 141 34.30 -5.54 7.67
C THR A 141 33.96 -4.08 8.04
N ARG A 142 34.90 -3.36 8.69
CA ARG A 142 34.72 -1.96 9.15
C ARG A 142 34.33 -0.98 8.03
N ARG A 143 34.94 -1.08 6.84
CA ARG A 143 34.64 -0.19 5.69
C ARG A 143 33.21 -0.43 5.17
N LEU A 144 32.82 -1.69 5.00
CA LEU A 144 31.47 -2.03 4.56
C LEU A 144 30.41 -1.66 5.60
N LYS A 145 30.72 -1.74 6.90
CA LYS A 145 29.83 -1.28 7.97
C LYS A 145 29.56 0.22 7.92
N ARG A 146 30.57 1.05 7.61
CA ARG A 146 30.38 2.50 7.38
C ARG A 146 29.50 2.78 6.16
N ILE A 147 29.74 2.08 5.05
CA ILE A 147 28.91 2.21 3.83
C ILE A 147 27.47 1.76 4.12
N GLN A 148 27.28 0.65 4.85
CA GLN A 148 25.98 0.17 5.27
C GLN A 148 25.26 1.19 6.17
N GLN A 149 25.97 1.79 7.13
CA GLN A 149 25.42 2.85 7.99
C GLN A 149 25.03 4.10 7.18
N LEU A 150 25.82 4.48 6.17
CA LEU A 150 25.51 5.61 5.30
C LEU A 150 24.25 5.35 4.46
N ILE A 151 24.13 4.17 3.85
CA ILE A 151 22.97 3.77 3.04
C ILE A 151 21.72 3.58 3.90
N ALA A 152 21.89 3.07 5.13
CA ALA A 152 20.79 2.91 6.09
C ALA A 152 20.35 4.23 6.74
N HIS A 153 21.14 5.30 6.60
CA HIS A 153 20.83 6.61 7.18
C HIS A 153 19.66 7.27 6.43
N LYS A 154 18.85 8.08 7.15
CA LYS A 154 17.75 8.86 6.56
C LYS A 154 18.22 9.80 5.44
N GLY A 155 19.48 10.23 5.48
CA GLY A 155 20.13 11.04 4.44
C GLY A 155 20.07 10.41 3.04
N PHE A 156 20.28 9.10 2.92
CA PHE A 156 20.23 8.41 1.63
C PHE A 156 18.83 8.48 1.00
N VAL A 157 17.78 8.44 1.83
CA VAL A 157 16.39 8.60 1.37
C VAL A 157 16.15 10.01 0.84
N TYR A 158 16.66 11.04 1.53
CA TYR A 158 16.56 12.44 1.07
C TYR A 158 17.31 12.70 -0.23
N ILE A 159 18.49 12.11 -0.42
CA ILE A 159 19.24 12.22 -1.68
C ILE A 159 18.43 11.61 -2.84
N GLY A 160 17.93 10.38 -2.66
CA GLY A 160 17.12 9.73 -3.68
C GLY A 160 15.84 10.51 -4.00
N MET A 161 15.27 11.18 -3.01
CA MET A 161 14.10 12.04 -3.19
C MET A 161 14.45 13.33 -3.93
N CYS A 162 15.56 13.99 -3.59
CA CYS A 162 16.04 15.17 -4.31
C CYS A 162 16.25 14.86 -5.80
N VAL A 163 16.91 13.74 -6.11
CA VAL A 163 17.08 13.28 -7.50
C VAL A 163 15.74 13.01 -8.18
N ALA A 164 14.76 12.41 -7.48
CA ALA A 164 13.43 12.20 -8.02
C ALA A 164 12.71 13.52 -8.32
N THR A 165 12.79 14.51 -7.42
CA THR A 165 12.20 15.84 -7.63
C THR A 165 12.83 16.56 -8.81
N VAL A 166 14.17 16.57 -8.90
CA VAL A 166 14.88 17.16 -10.03
C VAL A 166 14.48 16.48 -11.34
N ASN A 167 14.42 15.15 -11.36
CA ASN A 167 14.03 14.41 -12.57
C ASN A 167 12.60 14.74 -13.02
N VAL A 168 11.64 14.85 -12.09
CA VAL A 168 10.27 15.27 -12.41
C VAL A 168 10.24 16.70 -12.96
N LEU A 169 11.03 17.63 -12.42
CA LEU A 169 11.13 18.98 -12.95
C LEU A 169 11.69 18.99 -14.38
N VAL A 170 12.77 18.25 -14.64
CA VAL A 170 13.37 18.12 -15.97
C VAL A 170 12.35 17.59 -16.98
N ILE A 171 11.65 16.50 -16.63
CA ILE A 171 10.61 15.92 -17.50
C ILE A 171 9.43 16.88 -17.68
N SER A 172 9.03 17.61 -16.64
CA SER A 172 7.91 18.57 -16.73
C SER A 172 8.24 19.72 -17.67
N VAL A 173 9.46 20.26 -17.58
CA VAL A 173 9.97 21.31 -18.48
C VAL A 173 10.03 20.77 -19.91
N GLU A 174 10.51 19.54 -20.09
CA GLU A 174 10.57 18.96 -21.42
C GLU A 174 9.18 18.78 -22.04
N ILE A 175 8.24 18.17 -21.31
CA ILE A 175 6.87 17.98 -21.80
C ILE A 175 6.24 19.33 -22.20
N ALA A 176 6.55 20.41 -21.48
CA ALA A 176 6.09 21.75 -21.81
C ALA A 176 6.77 22.35 -23.04
N LEU A 177 8.07 22.05 -23.27
CA LEU A 177 8.83 22.55 -24.43
C LEU A 177 8.54 21.75 -25.71
N GLN A 178 8.15 20.48 -25.58
CA GLN A 178 7.84 19.59 -26.70
C GLN A 178 6.59 20.05 -27.50
N ASP A 179 5.75 20.92 -26.93
CA ASP A 179 4.62 21.56 -27.62
C ASP A 179 5.06 22.66 -28.61
N GLN A 180 6.31 23.13 -28.53
CA GLN A 180 6.78 24.30 -29.30
C GLN A 180 7.90 24.02 -30.31
N ASN A 181 8.71 22.97 -30.18
CA ASN A 181 9.79 22.66 -31.12
C ASN A 181 10.10 21.15 -31.21
N THR A 182 10.44 20.69 -32.42
CA THR A 182 11.00 19.35 -32.74
C THR A 182 12.44 19.23 -32.21
N TYR A 183 12.63 19.37 -30.89
CA TYR A 183 13.93 19.20 -30.26
C TYR A 183 14.26 17.72 -30.02
N SER A 184 15.56 17.40 -30.01
CA SER A 184 16.15 16.08 -30.19
C SER A 184 15.75 15.05 -29.11
N ASP A 185 14.98 14.03 -29.50
CA ASP A 185 14.62 12.85 -28.69
C ASP A 185 15.84 12.20 -27.99
N SER A 186 17.03 12.27 -28.60
CA SER A 186 18.28 11.69 -28.09
C SER A 186 18.68 12.20 -26.70
N GLY A 187 18.47 13.49 -26.42
CA GLY A 187 18.81 14.07 -25.11
C GLY A 187 17.94 13.52 -23.98
N LEU A 188 16.65 13.36 -24.25
CA LEU A 188 15.68 12.82 -23.30
C LEU A 188 15.93 11.37 -22.98
N ILE A 189 16.23 10.58 -24.01
CA ILE A 189 16.55 9.16 -23.86
C ILE A 189 17.79 9.02 -22.97
N LEU A 190 18.81 9.85 -23.17
CA LEU A 190 20.03 9.83 -22.35
C LEU A 190 19.74 10.18 -20.88
N VAL A 191 18.93 11.21 -20.63
CA VAL A 191 18.51 11.59 -19.26
C VAL A 191 17.70 10.46 -18.62
N ASN A 192 16.77 9.86 -19.35
CA ASN A 192 15.94 8.75 -18.87
C ASN A 192 16.76 7.49 -18.55
N ILE A 193 17.74 7.16 -19.40
CA ILE A 193 18.69 6.05 -19.15
C ILE A 193 19.53 6.35 -17.90
N GLY A 194 20.10 7.56 -17.79
CA GLY A 194 20.92 7.97 -16.66
C GLY A 194 20.14 7.92 -15.34
N CYS A 195 18.92 8.47 -15.32
CA CYS A 195 18.05 8.46 -14.16
C CYS A 195 17.64 7.03 -13.78
N THR A 196 17.24 6.20 -14.75
CA THR A 196 16.87 4.80 -14.51
C THR A 196 18.06 3.99 -13.99
N GLY A 197 19.27 4.24 -14.48
CA GLY A 197 20.51 3.66 -13.96
C GLY A 197 20.76 4.02 -12.50
N PHE A 198 20.62 5.30 -12.14
CA PHE A 198 20.72 5.76 -10.75
C PHE A 198 19.68 5.07 -9.85
N TYR A 199 18.46 4.89 -10.35
CA TYR A 199 17.39 4.21 -9.63
C TYR A 199 17.68 2.72 -9.42
N CYS A 200 18.19 2.03 -10.43
CA CYS A 200 18.65 0.66 -10.29
C CYS A 200 19.72 0.54 -9.21
N PHE A 201 20.73 1.41 -9.26
CA PHE A 201 21.79 1.47 -8.25
C PHE A 201 21.23 1.72 -6.85
N GLU A 202 20.32 2.68 -6.68
CA GLU A 202 19.67 2.98 -5.39
C GLU A 202 19.02 1.75 -4.78
N GLN A 203 18.28 0.97 -5.58
CA GLN A 203 17.55 -0.20 -5.09
C GLN A 203 18.49 -1.37 -4.78
N VAL A 204 19.52 -1.60 -5.60
CA VAL A 204 20.56 -2.60 -5.33
C VAL A 204 21.30 -2.25 -4.04
N ALA A 205 21.68 -0.98 -3.85
CA ALA A 205 22.34 -0.51 -2.64
C ALA A 205 21.47 -0.73 -1.38
N LYS A 206 20.16 -0.43 -1.45
CA LYS A 206 19.22 -0.69 -0.34
C LYS A 206 19.05 -2.17 -0.04
N ILE A 207 18.91 -3.02 -1.06
CA ILE A 207 18.78 -4.47 -0.87
C ILE A 207 20.05 -5.03 -0.21
N TRP A 208 21.21 -4.56 -0.64
CA TRP A 208 22.50 -4.95 -0.07
C TRP A 208 22.65 -4.50 1.40
N ALA A 209 22.33 -3.23 1.71
CA ALA A 209 22.53 -2.66 3.04
C ALA A 209 21.51 -3.12 4.09
N LEU A 210 20.22 -3.21 3.71
CA LEU A 210 19.12 -3.57 4.62
C LEU A 210 18.88 -5.08 4.68
N GLY A 211 19.26 -5.80 3.62
CA GLY A 211 18.91 -7.21 3.42
C GLY A 211 17.49 -7.40 2.89
N TRP A 212 17.29 -8.50 2.18
CA TRP A 212 16.00 -8.88 1.57
C TRP A 212 14.78 -8.85 2.55
N PRO A 213 14.88 -9.33 3.80
CA PRO A 213 13.73 -9.36 4.70
C PRO A 213 13.24 -7.96 5.09
N ARG A 214 14.19 -7.04 5.35
CA ARG A 214 13.88 -5.67 5.76
C ARG A 214 13.39 -4.83 4.59
N TYR A 215 13.97 -5.03 3.41
CA TYR A 215 13.51 -4.39 2.19
C TYR A 215 12.04 -4.71 1.89
N ARG A 216 11.66 -6.00 1.97
CA ARG A 216 10.29 -6.46 1.71
C ARG A 216 9.28 -6.04 2.78
N ALA A 217 9.72 -5.77 4.01
CA ALA A 217 8.83 -5.35 5.08
C ALA A 217 8.22 -3.96 4.82
N SER A 218 8.99 -3.04 4.24
CA SER A 218 8.49 -1.71 3.86
C SER A 218 7.62 -1.78 2.60
N TRP A 219 6.43 -1.17 2.65
CA TRP A 219 5.55 -1.08 1.47
C TRP A 219 6.14 -0.16 0.39
N LEU A 220 6.66 1.00 0.78
CA LEU A 220 7.23 1.99 -0.12
C LEU A 220 8.45 1.45 -0.87
N ASN A 221 9.37 0.77 -0.18
CA ASN A 221 10.53 0.16 -0.84
C ASN A 221 10.13 -0.92 -1.84
N ARG A 222 9.06 -1.68 -1.55
CA ARG A 222 8.53 -2.66 -2.50
C ARG A 222 7.94 -1.98 -3.73
N PHE A 223 7.13 -0.95 -3.54
CA PHE A 223 6.56 -0.17 -4.63
C PHE A 223 7.65 0.44 -5.52
N ASP A 224 8.62 1.14 -4.92
CA ASP A 224 9.75 1.72 -5.64
C ASP A 224 10.60 0.66 -6.37
N GLY A 225 10.73 -0.53 -5.78
CA GLY A 225 11.44 -1.66 -6.38
C GLY A 225 10.75 -2.15 -7.64
N VAL A 226 9.43 -2.40 -7.56
CA VAL A 226 8.61 -2.81 -8.70
C VAL A 226 8.65 -1.74 -9.80
N LEU A 227 8.47 -0.47 -9.43
CA LEU A 227 8.49 0.64 -10.38
C LEU A 227 9.85 0.76 -11.08
N THR A 228 10.96 0.54 -10.36
CA THR A 228 12.31 0.53 -10.95
C THR A 228 12.52 -0.65 -11.92
N VAL A 229 11.99 -1.84 -11.60
CA VAL A 229 12.06 -3.00 -12.52
C VAL A 229 11.26 -2.76 -13.79
N VAL A 230 10.05 -2.19 -13.66
CA VAL A 230 9.21 -1.83 -14.80
C VAL A 230 9.89 -0.75 -15.66
N LEU A 231 10.46 0.29 -15.04
CA LEU A 231 11.23 1.32 -15.74
C LEU A 231 12.44 0.73 -16.49
N LEU A 232 13.18 -0.19 -15.86
CA LEU A 232 14.31 -0.86 -16.51
C LEU A 232 13.87 -1.68 -17.73
N PHE A 233 12.73 -2.37 -17.64
CA PHE A 233 12.18 -3.13 -18.77
C PHE A 233 11.87 -2.22 -19.96
N PHE A 234 11.15 -1.12 -19.74
CA PHE A 234 10.83 -0.17 -20.81
C PHE A 234 12.06 0.56 -21.35
N THR A 235 13.02 0.91 -20.48
CA THR A 235 14.28 1.54 -20.90
C THR A 235 15.11 0.57 -21.75
N LEU A 236 15.21 -0.70 -21.36
CA LEU A 236 15.90 -1.73 -22.14
C LEU A 236 15.24 -1.93 -23.50
N LEU A 237 13.91 -1.98 -23.55
CA LEU A 237 13.16 -2.10 -24.79
C LEU A 237 13.43 -0.90 -25.72
N THR A 238 13.44 0.31 -25.17
CA THR A 238 13.78 1.54 -25.92
C THR A 238 15.19 1.48 -26.50
N VAL A 239 16.17 1.02 -25.70
CA VAL A 239 17.57 0.86 -26.13
C VAL A 239 17.72 -0.20 -27.22
N ILE A 240 17.02 -1.33 -27.11
CA ILE A 240 17.03 -2.40 -28.12
C ILE A 240 16.44 -1.89 -29.45
N VAL A 241 15.31 -1.19 -29.40
CA VAL A 241 14.69 -0.59 -30.60
C VAL A 241 15.66 0.41 -31.26
N PHE A 242 16.31 1.26 -30.46
CA PHE A 242 17.31 2.21 -30.97
C PHE A 242 18.55 1.51 -31.57
N ALA A 243 19.04 0.45 -30.95
CA ALA A 243 20.20 -0.31 -31.42
C ALA A 243 19.90 -1.16 -32.69
N VAL A 244 18.64 -1.52 -32.93
CA VAL A 244 18.19 -2.29 -34.11
C VAL A 244 17.82 -1.38 -35.29
N MET A 245 17.54 -0.09 -35.04
CA MET A 245 17.38 0.94 -36.09
C MET A 245 18.56 1.93 -36.17
N PRO A 246 19.82 1.50 -36.35
CA PRO A 246 20.86 2.41 -36.80
C PRO A 246 20.70 2.56 -38.34
N ASP A 247 20.33 3.75 -38.79
CA ASP A 247 20.23 4.15 -40.21
C ASP A 247 19.14 3.46 -41.06
N ALA A 248 17.95 4.07 -41.09
CA ALA A 248 17.01 3.92 -42.21
C ALA A 248 17.33 4.89 -43.38
N ASP A 249 18.62 5.15 -43.62
CA ASP A 249 19.13 5.87 -44.79
C ASP A 249 19.98 4.91 -45.65
N ALA A 250 19.46 3.73 -45.97
CA ALA A 250 19.95 2.93 -47.10
C ALA A 250 18.83 2.01 -47.62
N HIS A 251 18.61 2.08 -48.93
CA HIS A 251 17.49 1.49 -49.64
C HIS A 251 17.24 -0.02 -49.41
N SER A 252 15.95 -0.34 -49.44
CA SER A 252 15.34 -1.65 -49.70
C SER A 252 15.66 -2.80 -48.73
N SER A 253 14.66 -3.16 -47.92
CA SER A 253 14.04 -4.49 -47.99
C SER A 253 12.87 -4.55 -46.99
N SER A 254 11.68 -4.54 -47.57
CA SER A 254 10.43 -4.96 -46.97
C SER A 254 10.54 -6.44 -46.57
N ASP A 255 10.86 -6.72 -45.31
CA ASP A 255 10.41 -7.94 -44.58
C ASP A 255 10.81 -8.03 -43.10
N VAL A 256 11.50 -7.03 -42.52
CA VAL A 256 11.86 -7.05 -41.08
C VAL A 256 10.84 -6.32 -40.19
N ASN A 257 9.76 -5.79 -40.76
CA ASN A 257 8.87 -4.84 -40.08
C ASN A 257 7.71 -5.45 -39.27
N GLU A 258 7.49 -6.76 -39.23
CA GLU A 258 6.28 -7.28 -38.53
C GLU A 258 6.41 -7.45 -37.01
N VAL A 259 7.62 -7.49 -36.45
CA VAL A 259 7.81 -7.71 -35.00
C VAL A 259 7.93 -6.41 -34.19
N VAL A 260 8.28 -5.29 -34.82
CA VAL A 260 8.56 -4.00 -34.13
C VAL A 260 7.35 -3.04 -34.09
N VAL A 261 6.22 -3.41 -34.71
CA VAL A 261 5.06 -2.51 -34.93
C VAL A 261 4.13 -2.34 -33.72
N PHE A 262 4.31 -3.07 -32.62
CA PHE A 262 3.31 -3.03 -31.55
C PHE A 262 3.35 -1.79 -30.64
N ILE A 263 4.44 -1.02 -30.60
CA ILE A 263 4.48 0.25 -29.83
C ILE A 263 5.37 1.28 -30.55
N PRO A 264 4.82 2.41 -31.02
CA PRO A 264 5.61 3.53 -31.54
C PRO A 264 6.65 3.98 -30.51
N PHE A 265 7.87 4.28 -30.96
CA PHE A 265 8.97 4.75 -30.12
C PHE A 265 8.59 5.91 -29.19
N TYR A 266 7.78 6.82 -29.73
CA TYR A 266 7.21 7.96 -29.02
C TYR A 266 6.31 7.56 -27.84
N ASP A 267 5.53 6.48 -27.99
CA ASP A 267 4.65 5.99 -26.94
C ASP A 267 5.44 5.33 -25.80
N LEU A 268 6.57 4.68 -26.11
CA LEU A 268 7.47 4.13 -25.09
C LEU A 268 8.11 5.22 -24.22
N THR A 269 8.62 6.28 -24.85
CA THR A 269 9.21 7.42 -24.13
C THR A 269 8.18 8.14 -23.26
N ARG A 270 6.94 8.30 -23.75
CA ARG A 270 5.82 8.83 -22.94
C ARG A 270 5.46 7.93 -21.75
N ILE A 271 5.42 6.62 -21.95
CA ILE A 271 5.17 5.65 -20.86
C ILE A 271 6.26 5.75 -19.80
N ILE A 272 7.53 5.81 -20.20
CA ILE A 272 8.67 5.99 -19.29
C ILE A 272 8.51 7.29 -18.51
N ASN A 273 8.24 8.41 -19.18
CA ASN A 273 8.05 9.71 -18.54
C ASN A 273 6.88 9.68 -17.53
N MET A 274 5.75 9.05 -17.88
CA MET A 274 4.64 8.86 -16.94
C MET A 274 5.01 7.98 -15.73
N LEU A 275 5.74 6.89 -15.94
CA LEU A 275 6.24 6.04 -14.85
C LEU A 275 7.22 6.78 -13.94
N ILE A 276 8.05 7.68 -14.50
CA ILE A 276 8.93 8.53 -13.70
C ILE A 276 8.12 9.54 -12.87
N ILE A 277 7.04 10.12 -13.42
CA ILE A 277 6.14 11.01 -12.66
C ILE A 277 5.51 10.28 -11.48
N PHE A 278 5.09 9.02 -11.63
CA PHE A 278 4.58 8.22 -10.50
C PHE A 278 5.59 8.07 -9.36
N ARG A 279 6.88 8.20 -9.63
CA ARG A 279 7.93 8.17 -8.59
C ARG A 279 7.83 9.36 -7.63
N PHE A 280 7.19 10.46 -8.04
CA PHE A 280 6.86 11.58 -7.16
C PHE A 280 5.93 11.18 -6.01
N LEU A 281 5.17 10.09 -6.11
CA LEU A 281 4.38 9.53 -5.00
C LEU A 281 5.24 9.25 -3.76
N ARG A 282 6.54 9.03 -3.93
CA ARG A 282 7.48 8.88 -2.81
C ARG A 282 7.57 10.14 -1.94
N LEU A 283 7.27 11.33 -2.48
CA LEU A 283 7.22 12.59 -1.72
C LEU A 283 6.12 12.57 -0.65
N ILE A 284 5.04 11.80 -0.85
CA ILE A 284 3.99 11.60 0.16
C ILE A 284 4.59 11.04 1.45
N SER A 285 5.62 10.21 1.36
CA SER A 285 6.32 9.66 2.53
C SER A 285 7.22 10.66 3.25
N MET A 286 7.52 11.82 2.67
CA MET A 286 8.39 12.81 3.31
C MET A 286 7.64 13.58 4.40
N PHE A 287 6.39 13.93 4.14
CA PHE A 287 5.58 14.71 5.06
C PHE A 287 4.76 13.78 5.94
N GLU A 288 5.04 13.80 7.24
CA GLU A 288 4.33 13.00 8.24
C GLU A 288 2.81 13.25 8.19
N THR A 289 2.39 14.50 7.96
CA THR A 289 1.00 14.91 7.77
C THR A 289 0.35 14.24 6.55
N MET A 290 1.07 14.11 5.43
CA MET A 290 0.57 13.43 4.23
C MET A 290 0.49 11.92 4.42
N SER A 291 1.35 11.33 5.24
CA SER A 291 1.24 9.92 5.61
C SER A 291 -0.04 9.62 6.40
N VAL A 292 -0.48 10.54 7.26
CA VAL A 292 -1.76 10.40 7.98
C VAL A 292 -2.93 10.48 7.00
N VAL A 293 -2.93 11.47 6.11
CA VAL A 293 -3.98 11.61 5.08
C VAL A 293 -4.02 10.37 4.18
N ALA A 294 -2.88 9.90 3.69
CA ALA A 294 -2.79 8.68 2.89
C ALA A 294 -3.30 7.44 3.66
N GLY A 295 -3.00 7.35 4.97
CA GLY A 295 -3.54 6.33 5.86
C GLY A 295 -5.07 6.35 5.88
N THR A 296 -5.67 7.52 6.13
CA THR A 296 -7.14 7.67 6.15
C THR A 296 -7.78 7.33 4.80
N LEU A 297 -7.12 7.63 3.67
CA LEU A 297 -7.60 7.31 2.33
C LEU A 297 -7.57 5.80 2.07
N VAL A 298 -6.49 5.12 2.48
CA VAL A 298 -6.39 3.65 2.39
C VAL A 298 -7.46 2.99 3.26
N ASP A 299 -7.68 3.48 4.47
CA ASP A 299 -8.71 2.96 5.37
C ASP A 299 -10.11 3.21 4.82
N LEU A 300 -10.35 4.38 4.23
CA LEU A 300 -11.59 4.68 3.51
C LEU A 300 -11.84 3.67 2.39
N VAL A 301 -10.86 3.41 1.52
CA VAL A 301 -11.00 2.45 0.41
C VAL A 301 -11.25 1.03 0.91
N ARG A 302 -10.61 0.61 2.02
CA ARG A 302 -10.86 -0.69 2.64
C ARG A 302 -12.28 -0.80 3.16
N ASN A 303 -12.78 0.26 3.79
CA ASN A 303 -14.15 0.33 4.30
C ASN A 303 -15.19 0.48 3.18
N LEU A 304 -14.81 1.10 2.05
CA LEU A 304 -15.64 1.26 0.86
C LEU A 304 -15.97 -0.09 0.21
N LYS A 305 -15.13 -1.13 0.36
CA LYS A 305 -15.46 -2.49 -0.11
C LYS A 305 -16.78 -3.01 0.47
N ALA A 306 -17.09 -2.67 1.72
CA ALA A 306 -18.36 -3.03 2.35
C ALA A 306 -19.55 -2.29 1.72
N LEU A 307 -19.31 -1.06 1.25
CA LEU A 307 -20.32 -0.19 0.64
C LEU A 307 -20.56 -0.56 -0.83
N ILE A 308 -19.48 -0.85 -1.58
CA ILE A 308 -19.55 -1.38 -2.96
C ILE A 308 -20.31 -2.71 -3.00
N GLY A 309 -20.13 -3.56 -1.99
CA GLY A 309 -20.87 -4.81 -1.85
C GLY A 309 -22.36 -4.66 -1.55
N SER A 310 -22.85 -3.45 -1.20
CA SER A 310 -24.28 -3.15 -1.05
C SER A 310 -24.91 -2.52 -2.29
N LEU A 311 -24.09 -2.14 -3.28
CA LEU A 311 -24.53 -1.55 -4.55
C LEU A 311 -24.74 -2.61 -5.66
N VAL A 312 -24.31 -3.85 -5.42
CA VAL A 312 -24.51 -5.04 -6.29
C VAL A 312 -25.50 -5.97 -5.60
#